data_AF-A0A1H3PNE5-F1
#
_entry.id   AF-A0A1H3PNE5-F1
#
_cell.length_a   1.000
_cell.length_b   1.000
_cell.length_c   1.000
_cell.angle_alpha   90.00
_cell.angle_beta   90.00
_cell.angle_gamma   90.00
#
_symmetry.space_group_name_H-M   'P 1'
#
loop_
_entity.id
_entity.type
_entity.pdbx_description
1 polymer ?
#
loop_
_entity_poly.entity_id
_entity_poly.type
_entity_poly.pdbx_seq_one_letter_code
_entity_poly.pdbx_strand_id
1 'polypeptide(L)'
;MTQDQLSAELDQIGRPIPKASIGRIESGDRRVDIDDLMALAYALNVSPLSLLLPFPNTPYVAVSLLENGTEIPAEDAWLWGLGVSPHFMRNKNHDEAARAAERQQFQEMSKPWWLDVQADFSADLRASRQIRDR
;
A
#
# COMPACT_ATOMS: atom_id res chain seq x y z
N MET A 1 4.95 -12.63 -17.44
CA MET A 1 6.15 -11.84 -17.77
C MET A 1 7.37 -12.62 -17.32
N THR A 2 8.36 -12.83 -18.19
CA THR A 2 9.62 -13.50 -17.83
C THR A 2 10.63 -12.51 -17.23
N GLN A 3 11.69 -12.99 -16.57
CA GLN A 3 12.76 -12.12 -16.07
C GLN A 3 13.45 -11.31 -17.18
N ASP A 4 13.59 -11.88 -18.38
CA ASP A 4 14.15 -11.15 -19.53
C ASP A 4 13.22 -10.02 -19.99
N GLN A 5 11.91 -10.29 -20.04
CA GLN A 5 10.91 -9.27 -20.34
C GLN A 5 10.88 -8.17 -19.27
N LEU A 6 11.01 -8.54 -17.99
CA LEU A 6 11.09 -7.58 -16.89
C LEU A 6 12.35 -6.73 -16.95
N SER A 7 13.50 -7.33 -17.22
CA SER A 7 14.74 -6.59 -17.40
C SER A 7 14.64 -5.58 -18.55
N ALA A 8 14.00 -5.95 -19.66
CA ALA A 8 13.80 -5.05 -20.80
C ALA A 8 12.79 -3.92 -20.51
N GLU A 9 11.73 -4.19 -19.74
CA GLU A 9 10.77 -3.17 -19.31
C GLU A 9 11.41 -2.16 -18.36
N LEU A 10 12.20 -2.65 -17.40
CA LEU A 10 12.92 -1.83 -16.43
C LEU A 10 13.96 -0.90 -17.10
N ASP A 11 14.62 -1.37 -18.16
CA ASP A 11 15.51 -0.55 -18.98
C ASP A 11 14.74 0.57 -19.71
N GLN A 12 13.58 0.26 -20.30
CA GLN A 12 12.73 1.23 -20.99
C GLN A 12 12.24 2.36 -20.08
N ILE A 13 11.96 2.09 -18.81
CA ILE A 13 11.49 3.10 -17.84
C ILE A 13 12.65 3.84 -17.15
N GLY A 14 13.90 3.60 -17.56
CA GLY A 14 15.07 4.32 -17.06
C GLY A 14 15.62 3.82 -15.72
N ARG A 15 15.22 2.62 -15.27
CA ARG A 15 15.72 1.97 -14.04
C ARG A 15 16.20 0.55 -14.35
N PRO A 16 17.34 0.38 -15.05
CA PRO A 16 17.78 -0.93 -15.50
C PRO A 16 18.12 -1.86 -14.32
N ILE A 17 17.45 -3.02 -14.26
CA ILE A 17 17.80 -4.12 -13.35
C ILE A 17 18.08 -5.37 -14.22
N PRO A 18 19.33 -5.83 -14.31
CA PRO A 18 19.67 -7.00 -15.11
C PRO A 18 18.93 -8.26 -14.65
N LYS A 19 18.58 -9.16 -15.58
CA LYS A 19 17.97 -10.47 -15.29
C LYS A 19 18.60 -11.21 -14.10
N ALA A 20 19.93 -11.26 -14.03
CA ALA A 20 20.65 -11.92 -12.93
C ALA A 20 20.41 -11.23 -11.57
N SER A 21 20.24 -9.91 -11.55
CA SER A 21 19.86 -9.17 -10.33
C SER A 21 18.40 -9.40 -9.96
N ILE A 22 17.49 -9.52 -10.95
CA ILE A 22 16.10 -9.92 -10.70
C ILE A 22 16.06 -11.30 -10.04
N GLY A 23 16.79 -12.28 -10.57
CA GLY A 23 16.86 -13.61 -9.96
C GLY A 23 17.38 -13.60 -8.51
N ARG A 24 18.35 -12.74 -8.19
CA ARG A 24 18.82 -12.55 -6.81
C ARG A 24 17.83 -11.82 -5.90
N ILE A 25 16.99 -10.95 -6.45
CA ILE A 25 15.89 -10.34 -5.69
C ILE A 25 14.86 -11.41 -5.34
N GLU A 26 14.48 -12.24 -6.31
CA GLU A 26 13.50 -13.32 -6.10
C GLU A 26 13.96 -14.37 -5.08
N SER A 27 15.27 -14.66 -5.04
CA SER A 27 15.84 -15.57 -4.03
C SER A 27 16.08 -14.92 -2.67
N GLY A 28 15.93 -13.60 -2.55
CA GLY A 28 16.25 -12.85 -1.32
C GLY A 28 17.76 -12.58 -1.12
N ASP A 29 18.61 -12.98 -2.07
CA ASP A 29 20.07 -12.76 -2.01
C ASP A 29 20.48 -11.31 -2.32
N ARG A 30 19.53 -10.48 -2.76
CA ARG A 30 19.72 -9.05 -3.01
C ARG A 30 18.60 -8.25 -2.37
N ARG A 31 18.98 -7.28 -1.52
CA ARG A 31 18.05 -6.28 -0.99
C ARG A 31 17.54 -5.34 -2.10
N VAL A 32 16.28 -4.91 -1.96
CA VAL A 32 15.57 -3.99 -2.85
C VAL A 32 15.51 -2.62 -2.16
N ASP A 33 15.86 -1.55 -2.87
CA ASP A 33 15.67 -0.17 -2.39
C ASP A 33 14.27 0.36 -2.79
N ILE A 34 13.92 1.57 -2.34
CA ILE A 34 12.58 2.14 -2.58
C ILE A 34 12.33 2.38 -4.08
N ASP A 35 13.34 2.83 -4.81
CA ASP A 35 13.20 3.09 -6.25
C ASP A 35 13.07 1.79 -7.05
N ASP A 36 13.84 0.75 -6.69
CA ASP A 36 13.75 -0.59 -7.27
C ASP A 36 12.34 -1.16 -7.03
N LEU A 37 11.79 -1.00 -5.81
CA LEU A 37 10.41 -1.38 -5.51
C LEU A 37 9.40 -0.65 -6.41
N MET A 38 9.52 0.67 -6.54
CA MET A 38 8.59 1.46 -7.35
C MET A 38 8.71 1.11 -8.84
N ALA A 39 9.93 0.90 -9.34
CA ALA A 39 10.18 0.49 -10.71
C ALA A 39 9.62 -0.91 -11.01
N LEU A 40 9.81 -1.87 -10.08
CA LEU A 40 9.23 -3.20 -10.19
C LEU A 40 7.71 -3.16 -10.18
N ALA A 41 7.10 -2.40 -9.26
CA ALA A 41 5.65 -2.23 -9.19
C ALA A 41 5.09 -1.63 -10.49
N TYR A 42 5.76 -0.59 -11.01
CA TYR A 42 5.41 0.06 -12.26
C TYR A 42 5.51 -0.91 -13.46
N ALA A 43 6.65 -1.58 -13.62
CA ALA A 43 6.90 -2.51 -14.73
C ALA A 43 5.96 -3.72 -14.71
N LEU A 44 5.57 -4.19 -13.52
CA LEU A 44 4.62 -5.29 -13.33
C LEU A 44 3.15 -4.83 -13.37
N ASN A 45 2.89 -3.53 -13.43
CA ASN A 45 1.57 -2.92 -13.36
C ASN A 45 0.76 -3.38 -12.13
N VAL A 46 1.40 -3.33 -10.96
CA VAL A 46 0.79 -3.65 -9.66
C VAL A 46 1.00 -2.48 -8.69
N SER A 47 0.24 -2.46 -7.59
CA SER A 47 0.51 -1.48 -6.53
C SER A 47 1.83 -1.82 -5.81
N PRO A 48 2.59 -0.84 -5.30
CA PRO A 48 3.75 -1.12 -4.45
C PRO A 48 3.42 -1.97 -3.23
N LEU A 49 2.21 -1.81 -2.67
CA LEU A 49 1.72 -2.62 -1.55
C LEU A 49 1.65 -4.11 -1.88
N SER A 50 1.37 -4.46 -3.14
CA SER A 50 1.32 -5.86 -3.60
C SER A 50 2.68 -6.55 -3.56
N LEU A 51 3.78 -5.79 -3.58
CA LEU A 51 5.14 -6.31 -3.46
C LEU A 51 5.67 -6.19 -2.02
N LEU A 52 5.15 -5.24 -1.23
CA LEU A 52 5.56 -5.00 0.15
C LEU A 52 4.85 -5.87 1.17
N LEU A 53 3.54 -6.12 0.98
CA LEU A 53 2.72 -6.79 1.98
C LEU A 53 2.50 -8.27 1.67
N PRO A 54 2.49 -9.14 2.68
CA PRO A 54 2.14 -10.54 2.52
C PRO A 54 0.72 -10.72 1.94
N PHE A 55 0.55 -11.63 0.99
CA PHE A 55 -0.75 -11.93 0.37
C PHE A 55 -1.12 -13.42 0.49
N PRO A 56 -1.41 -13.91 1.71
CA PRO A 56 -1.83 -15.30 1.92
C PRO A 56 -3.26 -15.55 1.39
N ASN A 57 -3.64 -16.82 1.26
CA ASN A 57 -4.96 -17.22 0.73
C ASN A 57 -6.13 -16.82 1.63
N THR A 58 -5.90 -16.48 2.91
CA THR A 58 -6.95 -16.05 3.84
C THR A 58 -6.51 -14.84 4.66
N PRO A 59 -7.45 -13.94 5.04
CA PRO A 59 -7.13 -12.68 5.72
C PRO A 59 -6.58 -12.85 7.14
N TYR A 60 -6.87 -13.98 7.80
CA TYR A 60 -6.56 -14.20 9.21
C TYR A 60 -5.23 -14.92 9.45
N VAL A 61 -4.48 -15.25 8.40
CA VAL A 61 -3.14 -15.83 8.56
C VAL A 61 -2.25 -14.83 9.29
N ALA A 62 -1.58 -15.30 10.34
CA ALA A 62 -0.57 -14.55 11.05
C ALA A 62 0.64 -14.31 10.13
N VAL A 63 1.01 -13.05 9.96
CA VAL A 63 2.15 -12.62 9.15
C VAL A 63 3.01 -11.65 9.95
N SER A 64 4.32 -11.64 9.67
CA SER A 64 5.24 -10.67 10.24
C SER A 64 5.69 -9.68 9.18
N LEU A 65 5.62 -8.38 9.48
CA LEU A 65 6.11 -7.31 8.60
C LEU A 65 7.61 -7.03 8.76
N LEU A 66 8.22 -7.58 9.81
CA LEU A 66 9.63 -7.40 10.16
C LEU A 66 10.25 -8.78 10.42
N GLU A 67 11.54 -8.94 10.17
CA GLU A 67 12.25 -10.23 10.32
C GLU A 67 12.08 -10.88 11.70
N ASN A 68 11.93 -10.06 12.76
CA ASN A 68 11.63 -10.50 14.13
C ASN A 68 10.46 -9.70 14.73
N GLY A 69 9.46 -9.39 13.90
CA GLY A 69 8.30 -8.59 14.27
C GLY A 69 7.24 -9.35 15.07
N THR A 70 6.30 -8.59 15.62
CA THR A 70 5.05 -9.17 16.13
C THR A 70 4.21 -9.66 14.96
N GLU A 71 3.68 -10.88 15.08
CA GLU A 71 2.74 -11.40 14.10
C GLU A 71 1.38 -10.72 14.23
N ILE A 72 0.80 -10.36 13.09
CA ILE A 72 -0.54 -9.82 12.98
C ILE A 72 -1.33 -10.52 11.88
N PRO A 73 -2.67 -10.50 11.92
CA PRO A 73 -3.48 -10.94 10.80
C PRO A 73 -3.09 -10.21 9.50
N ALA A 74 -3.04 -10.92 8.38
CA ALA A 74 -2.76 -10.34 7.07
C ALA A 74 -3.73 -9.19 6.73
N GLU A 75 -5.01 -9.30 7.11
CA GLU A 75 -5.99 -8.22 6.97
C GLU A 75 -5.55 -6.94 7.67
N ASP A 76 -5.05 -7.04 8.90
CA ASP A 76 -4.59 -5.86 9.65
C ASP A 76 -3.38 -5.21 8.96
N ALA A 77 -2.48 -6.01 8.38
CA ALA A 77 -1.35 -5.51 7.60
C ALA A 77 -1.82 -4.72 6.37
N TRP A 78 -2.82 -5.24 5.66
CA TRP A 78 -3.41 -4.59 4.50
C TRP A 78 -4.21 -3.35 4.85
N LEU A 79 -5.03 -3.38 5.90
CA LEU A 79 -5.77 -2.19 6.38
C LEU A 79 -4.81 -1.08 6.81
N TRP A 80 -3.67 -1.44 7.41
CA TRP A 80 -2.62 -0.48 7.70
C TRP A 80 -1.97 0.08 6.44
N GLY A 81 -1.52 -0.77 5.50
CA GLY A 81 -0.89 -0.31 4.27
C GLY A 81 -1.80 0.54 3.38
N LEU A 82 -3.11 0.29 3.41
CA LEU A 82 -4.12 1.07 2.69
C LEU A 82 -4.50 2.39 3.40
N GLY A 83 -3.93 2.69 4.57
CA GLY A 83 -4.26 3.89 5.33
C GLY A 83 -5.64 3.85 5.99
N VAL A 84 -6.25 2.67 6.16
CA VAL A 84 -7.62 2.51 6.69
C VAL A 84 -7.64 2.46 8.21
N SER A 85 -6.71 1.72 8.82
CA SER A 85 -6.62 1.56 10.27
C SER A 85 -5.16 1.49 10.69
N PRO A 86 -4.76 2.13 11.81
CA PRO A 86 -3.40 1.99 12.31
C PRO A 86 -3.12 0.53 12.65
N HIS A 87 -1.86 0.12 12.47
CA HIS A 87 -1.38 -1.19 12.88
C HIS A 87 -1.31 -1.21 14.42
N PHE A 88 -2.39 -1.64 15.06
CA PHE A 88 -2.44 -1.58 16.50
C PHE A 88 -1.73 -2.79 17.12
N MET A 89 -0.69 -2.52 17.91
CA MET A 89 -0.57 -3.29 19.14
C MET A 89 -1.85 -2.99 19.92
N ARG A 90 -2.74 -3.97 20.07
CA ARG A 90 -4.03 -3.81 20.75
C ARG A 90 -3.87 -3.23 22.14
N ASN A 91 -3.91 -1.89 22.26
CA ASN A 91 -4.05 -1.25 23.55
C ASN A 91 -5.48 -1.51 24.02
N LYS A 92 -5.63 -2.54 24.86
CA LYS A 92 -6.92 -3.00 25.39
C LYS A 92 -7.64 -1.91 26.21
N ASN A 93 -6.97 -0.80 26.53
CA ASN A 93 -7.48 0.28 27.36
C ASN A 93 -8.24 1.36 26.59
N HIS A 94 -8.22 1.38 25.25
CA HIS A 94 -9.01 2.35 24.47
C HIS A 94 -10.46 1.90 24.39
N ASP A 95 -11.40 2.79 24.68
CA ASP A 95 -12.82 2.59 24.39
C ASP A 95 -13.11 2.77 22.88
N GLU A 96 -14.37 2.57 22.48
CA GLU A 96 -14.78 2.67 21.09
C GLU A 96 -14.60 4.09 20.51
N ALA A 97 -14.89 5.13 21.30
CA ALA A 97 -14.76 6.51 20.88
C ALA A 97 -13.29 6.89 20.63
N ALA A 98 -12.38 6.48 21.52
CA ALA A 98 -10.95 6.69 21.35
C ALA A 98 -10.42 5.97 20.09
N ARG A 99 -10.86 4.74 19.84
CA ARG A 99 -10.47 3.99 18.61
C ARG A 99 -11.02 4.62 17.34
N ALA A 100 -12.21 5.21 17.38
CA ALA A 100 -12.78 5.92 16.25
C ALA A 100 -11.95 7.18 15.92
N ALA A 101 -11.60 7.97 16.94
CA ALA A 101 -10.75 9.15 16.79
C ALA A 101 -9.35 8.80 16.25
N GLU A 102 -8.72 7.73 16.76
CA GLU A 102 -7.41 7.27 16.31
C GLU A 102 -7.42 6.82 14.83
N ARG A 103 -8.46 6.09 14.41
CA ARG A 103 -8.65 5.70 12.99
C ARG A 103 -8.83 6.92 12.10
N GLN A 104 -9.62 7.90 12.52
CA GLN A 104 -9.81 9.13 11.75
C GLN A 104 -8.48 9.86 11.56
N GLN A 105 -7.73 10.08 12.63
CA GLN A 105 -6.43 10.74 12.57
C GLN A 105 -5.45 9.98 11.65
N PHE A 106 -5.43 8.64 11.74
CA PHE A 106 -4.60 7.82 10.87
C PHE A 106 -4.95 7.99 9.38
N GLN A 107 -6.24 8.01 9.05
CA GLN A 107 -6.71 8.21 7.68
C GLN A 107 -6.34 9.59 7.13
N GLU A 108 -6.47 10.65 7.94
CA GLU A 108 -6.07 12.01 7.59
C GLU A 108 -4.57 12.10 7.34
N MET A 109 -3.73 11.43 8.15
CA MET A 109 -2.28 11.41 7.96
C MET A 109 -1.81 10.54 6.79
N SER A 110 -2.63 9.57 6.36
CA SER A 110 -2.26 8.62 5.30
C SER A 110 -2.49 9.15 3.89
N LYS A 111 -3.11 10.32 3.75
CA LYS A 111 -3.44 10.95 2.47
C LYS A 111 -2.75 12.30 2.34
N PRO A 112 -2.36 12.70 1.11
CA PRO A 112 -1.91 14.06 0.91
C PRO A 112 -3.09 15.04 1.03
N TRP A 113 -2.82 16.24 1.54
CA TRP A 113 -3.83 17.25 1.85
C TRP A 113 -4.75 17.61 0.67
N TRP A 114 -4.30 17.48 -0.59
CA TRP A 114 -5.14 17.75 -1.77
C TRP A 114 -6.12 16.63 -2.12
N LEU A 115 -5.92 15.41 -1.61
CA LEU A 115 -6.82 14.29 -1.87
C LEU A 115 -8.13 14.42 -1.08
N ASP A 116 -8.08 15.01 0.11
CA ASP A 116 -9.26 15.32 0.90
C ASP A 116 -10.05 16.49 0.27
N VAL A 117 -9.37 17.48 -0.32
CA VAL A 117 -10.03 18.61 -1.02
C VAL A 117 -10.81 18.17 -2.26
N GLN A 118 -10.35 17.14 -2.99
CA GLN A 118 -11.05 16.64 -4.17
C GLN A 118 -12.33 15.85 -3.84
N ALA A 119 -12.38 15.17 -2.69
CA ALA A 119 -13.60 14.51 -2.23
C ALA A 119 -14.72 15.54 -2.00
N ASP A 120 -14.40 16.65 -1.35
CA ASP A 120 -15.32 17.77 -1.11
C ASP A 120 -15.73 18.49 -2.41
N PHE A 121 -14.76 18.78 -3.30
CA PHE A 121 -15.06 19.39 -4.61
C PHE A 121 -16.01 18.53 -5.45
N SER A 122 -15.87 17.20 -5.40
CA SER A 122 -16.72 16.27 -6.13
C SER A 122 -18.14 16.19 -5.56
N ALA A 123 -18.29 16.34 -4.24
CA ALA A 123 -19.59 16.44 -3.57
C ALA A 123 -20.31 17.75 -3.93
N ASP A 124 -19.58 18.87 -3.91
CA ASP A 124 -20.11 20.20 -4.26
C ASP A 124 -20.50 20.31 -5.74
N LEU A 125 -19.74 19.69 -6.64
CA LEU A 125 -20.07 19.61 -8.07
C LEU A 125 -21.32 18.78 -8.35
N ARG A 126 -21.58 17.71 -7.57
CA ARG A 126 -22.82 16.91 -7.67
C ARG A 126 -24.03 17.68 -7.15
N ALA A 127 -23.88 18.39 -6.03
CA ALA A 127 -24.92 19.25 -5.47
C ALA A 127 -25.28 20.41 -6.44
N SER A 128 -24.27 21.01 -7.07
CA SER A 128 -24.44 22.12 -8.02
C SER A 128 -25.13 21.71 -9.32
N ARG A 129 -25.00 20.45 -9.75
CA ARG A 129 -25.73 19.93 -10.92
C ARG A 129 -27.22 19.69 -10.63
N GLN A 130 -27.57 19.26 -9.41
CA GLN A 130 -28.98 19.04 -9.01
C GLN A 130 -29.80 20.33 -8.85
N ILE A 131 -29.15 21.47 -8.59
CA ILE A 131 -29.82 22.78 -8.46
C ILE A 131 -30.15 23.38 -9.84
N ARG A 132 -29.44 22.97 -10.90
CA ARG A 132 -29.59 23.53 -12.25
C ARG A 132 -30.68 22.86 -13.10
N ASP A 133 -31.19 21.72 -12.65
CA ASP A 133 -32.25 20.92 -13.29
C ASP A 133 -33.63 21.09 -12.63
N ARG A 134 -33.84 22.19 -11.88
CA ARG A 134 -35.12 22.63 -11.32
C ARG A 134 -35.45 24.04 -11.80
#